data_AF-A0A1K1NDV1-F1
#
_entry.id   AF-A0A1K1NDV1-F1
#
_cell.length_a   1.000
_cell.length_b   1.000
_cell.length_c   1.000
_cell.angle_alpha   90.00
_cell.angle_beta   90.00
_cell.angle_gamma   90.00
#
_symmetry.space_group_name_H-M   'P 1'
#
loop_
_entity.id
_entity.type
_entity.pdbx_description
1 polymer ?
#
loop_
_entity_poly.entity_id
_entity_poly.type
_entity_poly.pdbx_seq_one_letter_code
_entity_poly.pdbx_strand_id
1 'polypeptide(L)'
;MRYVMVYKRIISIVLALVIGAVMCGCSEETLRARSVDEIKDYLVQNDYYNEKTFAVNSTQDFSSFGGVMNNDWTIFFFDYGEDQEAADKMIELMLSGITLTNEEHKANYVIYEYDSDPNYTLFVRINNTFLQVYGPKESKKQIRELAENLGYYK
;
A
#
# COMPACT_ATOMS: atom_id res chain seq x y z
N MET A 1 -19.69 -54.96 20.51
CA MET A 1 -18.55 -54.38 19.76
C MET A 1 -18.95 -53.39 18.64
N ARG A 2 -20.14 -52.75 18.66
CA ARG A 2 -20.53 -51.73 17.66
C ARG A 2 -20.30 -50.27 18.10
N TYR A 3 -20.25 -50.00 19.41
CA TYR A 3 -20.10 -48.64 19.94
C TYR A 3 -18.68 -48.07 19.78
N VAL A 4 -17.63 -48.88 19.96
CA VAL A 4 -16.23 -48.41 19.96
C VAL A 4 -15.79 -47.86 18.59
N MET A 5 -16.38 -48.36 17.50
CA MET A 5 -16.01 -47.96 16.14
C MET A 5 -16.57 -46.58 15.75
N VAL A 6 -17.69 -46.16 16.35
CA VAL A 6 -18.35 -44.87 16.08
C VAL A 6 -17.58 -43.73 16.76
N TYR A 7 -17.14 -43.93 18.00
CA TYR A 7 -16.36 -42.92 18.75
C TYR A 7 -15.03 -42.57 18.08
N LYS A 8 -14.31 -43.55 17.50
CA LYS A 8 -13.06 -43.30 16.78
C LYS A 8 -13.25 -42.39 15.56
N ARG A 9 -14.36 -42.54 14.83
CA ARG A 9 -14.66 -41.70 13.64
C ARG A 9 -15.05 -40.27 14.03
N ILE A 10 -15.78 -40.09 15.12
CA ILE A 10 -16.20 -38.77 15.61
C ILE A 10 -14.99 -37.96 16.10
N ILE A 11 -14.06 -38.60 16.83
CA ILE A 11 -12.84 -37.93 17.33
C ILE A 11 -11.97 -37.45 16.17
N SER A 12 -11.80 -38.25 15.11
CA SER A 12 -11.01 -37.84 13.94
C SER A 12 -11.61 -36.66 13.17
N ILE A 13 -12.94 -36.56 13.08
CA ILE A 13 -13.63 -35.44 12.42
C ILE A 13 -13.52 -34.16 13.26
N VAL A 14 -13.69 -34.26 14.58
CA VAL A 14 -13.56 -33.12 15.49
C VAL A 14 -12.12 -32.60 15.51
N LEU A 15 -11.12 -33.49 15.52
CA LEU A 15 -9.71 -33.10 15.48
C LEU A 15 -9.35 -32.40 14.16
N ALA A 16 -9.90 -32.85 13.03
CA ALA A 16 -9.67 -32.21 11.73
C ALA A 16 -10.32 -30.81 11.63
N LEU A 17 -11.50 -30.61 12.22
CA LEU A 17 -12.17 -29.31 12.27
C LEU A 17 -11.44 -28.31 13.18
N VAL A 18 -10.87 -28.77 14.29
CA VAL A 18 -10.07 -27.92 15.20
C VAL A 18 -8.74 -27.53 14.55
N ILE A 19 -8.08 -28.42 13.81
CA ILE A 19 -6.84 -28.07 13.10
C ILE A 19 -7.10 -27.10 11.93
N GLY A 20 -8.23 -27.26 11.21
CA GLY A 20 -8.62 -26.33 10.14
C GLY A 20 -8.93 -24.91 10.64
N ALA A 21 -9.50 -24.79 11.85
CA ALA A 21 -9.79 -23.50 12.46
C ALA A 21 -8.53 -22.77 12.98
N VAL A 22 -7.49 -23.50 13.39
CA VAL A 22 -6.24 -22.90 13.90
C VAL A 22 -5.35 -22.37 12.77
N MET A 23 -5.55 -22.80 11.52
CA MET A 23 -4.83 -22.27 10.35
C MET A 23 -5.51 -21.05 9.70
N CYS A 24 -6.68 -20.63 10.19
CA CYS A 24 -7.38 -19.43 9.74
C CYS A 24 -7.45 -18.44 10.91
N GLY A 25 -6.50 -17.51 11.06
CA GLY A 25 -6.65 -16.55 12.17
C GLY A 25 -5.71 -15.36 12.23
N CYS A 26 -4.55 -15.40 11.59
CA CYS A 26 -3.82 -14.19 11.23
C CYS A 26 -3.79 -14.15 9.71
N SER A 27 -4.89 -13.75 9.06
CA SER A 27 -4.76 -13.25 7.70
C SER A 27 -3.84 -12.04 7.80
N GLU A 28 -2.60 -12.17 7.36
CA GLU A 28 -1.72 -11.02 7.29
C GLU A 28 -2.46 -9.94 6.50
N GLU A 29 -2.61 -8.78 7.11
CA GLU A 29 -3.30 -7.65 6.48
C GLU A 29 -2.54 -7.31 5.21
N THR A 30 -3.22 -7.41 4.07
CA THR A 30 -2.64 -7.14 2.76
C THR A 30 -3.41 -6.00 2.11
N LEU A 31 -2.68 -5.14 1.39
CA LEU A 31 -3.25 -4.08 0.56
C LEU A 31 -3.23 -4.49 -0.91
N ARG A 32 -4.19 -4.02 -1.69
CA ARG A 32 -4.22 -4.22 -3.13
C ARG A 32 -3.75 -2.94 -3.81
N ALA A 33 -2.60 -3.00 -4.46
CA ALA A 33 -2.11 -1.94 -5.33
C ALA A 33 -3.12 -1.63 -6.44
N ARG A 34 -3.33 -0.34 -6.71
CA ARG A 34 -4.11 0.14 -7.87
C ARG A 34 -3.18 0.45 -9.03
N SER A 35 -3.69 0.34 -10.25
CA SER A 35 -2.93 0.72 -11.44
C SER A 35 -2.76 2.24 -11.54
N VAL A 36 -1.81 2.68 -12.39
CA VAL A 36 -1.64 4.10 -12.74
C VAL A 36 -2.95 4.72 -13.21
N ASP A 37 -3.68 4.01 -14.08
CA ASP A 37 -4.94 4.49 -14.65
C ASP A 37 -6.03 4.64 -13.59
N GLU A 38 -6.16 3.68 -12.68
CA GLU A 38 -7.12 3.75 -11.56
C GLU A 38 -6.81 4.92 -10.62
N ILE A 39 -5.53 5.19 -10.36
CA ILE A 39 -5.09 6.34 -9.54
C ILE A 39 -5.40 7.65 -10.28
N LYS A 40 -5.05 7.75 -11.57
CA LYS A 40 -5.31 8.94 -12.38
C LYS A 40 -6.81 9.25 -12.44
N ASP A 41 -7.63 8.25 -12.74
CA ASP A 41 -9.09 8.40 -12.83
C ASP A 41 -9.67 8.91 -11.51
N TYR A 42 -9.21 8.36 -10.37
CA TYR A 42 -9.62 8.84 -9.05
C TYR A 42 -9.29 10.33 -8.85
N LEU A 43 -8.07 10.75 -9.22
CA LEU A 43 -7.64 12.14 -9.05
C LEU A 43 -8.40 13.10 -9.98
N VAL A 44 -8.75 12.68 -11.19
CA VAL A 44 -9.59 13.45 -12.11
C VAL A 44 -11.00 13.61 -11.54
N GLN A 45 -11.61 12.51 -11.08
CA GLN A 45 -12.98 12.51 -10.55
C GLN A 45 -13.15 13.37 -9.29
N ASN A 46 -12.09 13.53 -8.50
CA ASN A 46 -12.10 14.27 -7.23
C ASN A 46 -11.43 15.66 -7.34
N ASP A 47 -11.25 16.18 -8.56
CA ASP A 47 -10.70 17.52 -8.82
C ASP A 47 -9.30 17.75 -8.23
N TYR A 48 -8.50 16.71 -8.09
CA TYR A 48 -7.09 16.80 -7.69
C TYR A 48 -6.15 16.90 -8.88
N TYR A 49 -6.57 16.41 -10.05
CA TYR A 49 -5.70 16.32 -11.22
C TYR A 49 -5.49 17.67 -11.92
N ASN A 50 -4.21 18.00 -12.17
CA ASN A 50 -3.80 19.21 -12.87
C ASN A 50 -3.01 18.85 -14.14
N GLU A 51 -3.64 18.92 -15.30
CA GLU A 51 -3.02 18.56 -16.59
C GLU A 51 -1.69 19.27 -16.89
N LYS A 52 -1.44 20.44 -16.29
CA LYS A 52 -0.23 21.22 -16.56
C LYS A 52 0.99 20.73 -15.78
N THR A 53 0.77 20.05 -14.66
CA THR A 53 1.84 19.67 -13.72
C THR A 53 2.10 18.17 -13.73
N PHE A 54 1.12 17.37 -14.14
CA PHE A 54 1.23 15.93 -14.14
C PHE A 54 2.03 15.42 -15.34
N ALA A 55 3.05 14.63 -15.03
CA ALA A 55 3.79 13.83 -15.99
C ALA A 55 3.39 12.36 -15.83
N VAL A 56 3.19 11.67 -16.96
CA VAL A 56 2.99 10.22 -17.02
C VAL A 56 4.08 9.65 -17.90
N ASN A 57 4.75 8.61 -17.42
CA ASN A 57 5.67 7.81 -18.22
C ASN A 57 5.23 6.35 -18.12
N SER A 58 5.19 5.64 -19.24
CA SER A 58 4.84 4.23 -19.24
C SER A 58 5.66 3.53 -20.32
N THR A 59 6.44 2.55 -19.87
CA THR A 59 7.14 1.57 -20.69
C THR A 59 6.58 0.19 -20.37
N GLN A 60 7.08 -0.84 -21.05
CA GLN A 60 6.65 -2.22 -20.82
C GLN A 60 6.89 -2.67 -19.36
N ASP A 61 7.99 -2.23 -18.75
CA ASP A 61 8.48 -2.77 -17.48
C ASP A 61 8.38 -1.75 -16.33
N PHE A 62 7.99 -0.51 -16.64
CA PHE A 62 7.92 0.56 -15.66
C PHE A 62 6.85 1.58 -16.04
N SER A 63 6.04 1.97 -15.08
CA SER A 63 5.15 3.12 -15.24
C SER A 63 5.27 4.08 -14.07
N SER A 64 5.15 5.36 -14.34
CA SER A 64 5.15 6.39 -13.33
C SER A 64 4.16 7.49 -13.65
N PHE A 65 3.74 8.15 -12.58
CA PHE A 65 2.77 9.22 -12.62
C PHE A 65 3.07 10.17 -11.47
N GLY A 66 3.05 11.48 -11.72
CA GLY A 66 3.18 12.42 -10.62
C GLY A 66 3.14 13.86 -11.04
N GLY A 67 2.88 14.73 -10.08
CA GLY A 67 2.69 16.16 -10.30
C GLY A 67 2.16 16.87 -9.07
N VAL A 68 1.94 18.18 -9.23
CA VAL A 68 1.31 19.04 -8.22
C VAL A 68 -0.20 19.05 -8.45
N MET A 69 -0.96 18.59 -7.47
CA MET A 69 -2.42 18.54 -7.47
C MET A 69 -3.04 19.95 -7.38
N ASN A 70 -4.34 20.07 -7.66
CA ASN A 70 -5.07 21.35 -7.60
C ASN A 70 -5.10 21.99 -6.20
N ASN A 71 -4.83 21.20 -5.15
CA ASN A 71 -4.69 21.67 -3.77
C ASN A 71 -3.24 21.93 -3.35
N ASP A 72 -2.33 22.08 -4.32
CA ASP A 72 -0.90 22.36 -4.14
C ASP A 72 -0.07 21.25 -3.47
N TRP A 73 -0.64 20.06 -3.28
CA TRP A 73 0.11 18.90 -2.79
C TRP A 73 0.79 18.18 -3.94
N THR A 74 1.84 17.44 -3.64
CA THR A 74 2.58 16.65 -4.64
C THR A 74 2.29 15.18 -4.45
N ILE A 75 2.00 14.48 -5.55
CA ILE A 75 1.84 13.03 -5.57
C ILE A 75 2.81 12.42 -6.57
N PHE A 76 3.44 11.32 -6.19
CA PHE A 76 4.22 10.47 -7.09
C PHE A 76 3.79 9.03 -6.93
N PHE A 77 3.71 8.34 -8.06
CA PHE A 77 3.42 6.93 -8.16
C PHE A 77 4.42 6.29 -9.10
N PHE A 78 4.95 5.14 -8.70
CA PHE A 78 5.83 4.30 -9.49
C PHE A 78 5.34 2.87 -9.44
N ASP A 79 5.31 2.22 -10.59
CA ASP A 79 5.05 0.80 -10.77
C ASP A 79 6.25 0.21 -11.51
N TYR A 80 7.02 -0.64 -10.80
CA TYR A 80 8.20 -1.30 -11.33
C TYR A 80 7.88 -2.66 -11.98
N GLY A 81 6.61 -2.95 -12.28
CA GLY A 81 6.20 -4.18 -12.93
C GLY A 81 6.60 -5.40 -12.10
N GLU A 82 7.44 -6.27 -12.67
CA GLU A 82 7.95 -7.48 -11.99
C GLU A 82 9.30 -7.25 -11.26
N ASP A 83 9.93 -6.08 -11.40
CA ASP A 83 11.25 -5.77 -10.84
C ASP A 83 11.17 -5.28 -9.39
N GLN A 84 11.07 -6.24 -8.47
CA GLN A 84 11.05 -5.95 -7.03
C GLN A 84 12.36 -5.29 -6.54
N GLU A 85 13.50 -5.67 -7.11
CA GLU A 85 14.80 -5.12 -6.70
C GLU A 85 14.89 -3.62 -7.01
N ALA A 86 14.37 -3.19 -8.15
CA ALA A 86 14.28 -1.78 -8.50
C ALA A 86 13.37 -1.00 -7.52
N ALA A 87 12.22 -1.56 -7.15
CA ALA A 87 11.31 -0.96 -6.18
C ALA A 87 11.97 -0.80 -4.80
N ASP A 88 12.66 -1.84 -4.33
CA ASP A 88 13.33 -1.87 -3.02
C ASP A 88 14.53 -0.88 -2.98
N LYS A 89 15.32 -0.80 -4.05
CA LYS A 89 16.41 0.19 -4.16
C LYS A 89 15.91 1.62 -4.22
N MET A 90 14.80 1.87 -4.94
CA MET A 90 14.25 3.21 -5.04
C MET A 90 13.78 3.70 -3.67
N ILE A 91 13.08 2.86 -2.90
CA ILE A 91 12.61 3.27 -1.57
C ILE A 91 13.77 3.51 -0.61
N GLU A 92 14.81 2.68 -0.64
CA GLU A 92 16.04 2.92 0.13
C GLU A 92 16.66 4.28 -0.22
N LEU A 93 16.77 4.59 -1.52
CA LEU A 93 17.30 5.87 -1.99
C LEU A 93 16.45 7.06 -1.53
N MET A 94 15.12 6.96 -1.65
CA MET A 94 14.20 8.05 -1.26
C MET A 94 14.19 8.31 0.24
N LEU A 95 14.33 7.26 1.05
CA LEU A 95 14.35 7.37 2.51
C LEU A 95 15.75 7.67 3.05
N SER A 96 16.78 7.65 2.20
CA SER A 96 18.15 7.91 2.61
C SER A 96 18.30 9.31 3.21
N GLY A 97 18.79 9.37 4.45
CA GLY A 97 18.98 10.63 5.17
C GLY A 97 17.70 11.24 5.76
N ILE A 98 16.56 10.55 5.69
CA ILE A 98 15.30 10.95 6.32
C ILE A 98 15.17 10.27 7.69
N THR A 99 14.80 11.06 8.71
CA THR A 99 14.41 10.49 10.01
C THR A 99 12.90 10.29 10.04
N LEU A 100 12.47 9.03 9.99
CA LEU A 100 11.05 8.67 9.96
C LEU A 100 10.36 8.94 11.29
N THR A 101 9.11 9.37 11.22
CA THR A 101 8.22 9.50 12.39
C THR A 101 7.44 8.22 12.66
N ASN A 102 7.17 7.43 11.63
CA ASN A 102 6.51 6.13 11.74
C ASN A 102 6.99 5.19 10.63
N GLU A 103 7.00 3.90 10.92
CA GLU A 103 7.35 2.82 10.00
C GLU A 103 6.53 1.57 10.36
N GLU A 104 5.76 1.05 9.40
CA GLU A 104 4.93 -0.14 9.57
C GLU A 104 5.22 -1.15 8.46
N HIS A 105 5.61 -2.38 8.84
CA HIS A 105 5.87 -3.49 7.92
C HIS A 105 4.78 -4.54 7.99
N LYS A 106 4.29 -4.99 6.82
CA LYS A 106 3.36 -6.11 6.66
C LYS A 106 3.79 -7.01 5.50
N ALA A 107 3.02 -8.07 5.27
CA ALA A 107 3.35 -9.13 4.32
C ALA A 107 3.63 -8.63 2.90
N ASN A 108 2.82 -7.69 2.41
CA ASN A 108 2.95 -7.21 1.03
C ASN A 108 3.09 -5.69 0.93
N TYR A 109 3.17 -4.97 2.06
CA TYR A 109 3.30 -3.53 2.06
C TYR A 109 4.14 -3.00 3.21
N VAL A 110 4.68 -1.80 3.01
CA VAL A 110 5.38 -1.02 4.04
C VAL A 110 4.91 0.44 3.96
N ILE A 111 4.61 1.03 5.11
CA ILE A 111 4.23 2.44 5.24
C ILE A 111 5.35 3.17 5.97
N TYR A 112 5.77 4.31 5.43
CA TYR A 112 6.72 5.22 6.06
C TYR A 112 6.11 6.61 6.15
N GLU A 113 6.27 7.23 7.31
CA GLU A 113 5.85 8.59 7.52
C GLU A 113 7.03 9.46 7.93
N TYR A 114 7.00 10.69 7.43
CA TYR A 114 7.98 11.70 7.74
C TYR A 114 7.28 13.03 7.97
N ASP A 115 7.54 13.63 9.14
CA ASP A 115 7.11 14.99 9.44
C ASP A 115 8.33 15.92 9.35
N SER A 116 8.36 16.77 8.34
CA SER A 116 9.21 17.97 8.28
C SER A 116 8.44 19.19 8.79
N ASP A 117 9.13 20.28 9.11
CA ASP A 117 8.47 21.57 9.31
C ASP A 117 8.63 22.39 8.02
N PRO A 118 7.54 22.74 7.29
CA PRO A 118 6.12 22.64 7.65
C PRO A 118 5.34 21.45 7.03
N ASN A 119 6.00 20.42 6.49
CA ASN A 119 5.35 19.44 5.61
C ASN A 119 5.26 18.03 6.18
N TYR A 120 4.26 17.28 5.74
CA TYR A 120 4.11 15.85 5.96
C TYR A 120 4.31 15.10 4.64
N THR A 121 5.06 14.00 4.71
CA THR A 121 5.20 13.05 3.61
C THR A 121 4.78 11.66 4.05
N LEU A 122 3.91 11.04 3.26
CA LEU A 122 3.53 9.65 3.36
C LEU A 122 4.13 8.88 2.19
N PHE A 123 4.88 7.82 2.50
CA PHE A 123 5.38 6.88 1.52
C PHE A 123 4.76 5.51 1.77
N VAL A 124 4.31 4.84 0.73
CA VAL A 124 3.71 3.51 0.82
C VAL A 124 4.22 2.66 -0.31
N ARG A 125 4.84 1.52 0.04
CA ARG A 125 5.23 0.48 -0.92
C ARG A 125 4.27 -0.67 -0.80
N ILE A 126 3.64 -1.10 -1.90
CA ILE A 126 2.86 -2.34 -1.99
C ILE A 126 3.47 -3.17 -3.11
N ASN A 127 4.05 -4.33 -2.78
CA ASN A 127 4.83 -5.15 -3.72
C ASN A 127 5.80 -4.24 -4.52
N ASN A 128 5.70 -4.24 -5.85
CA ASN A 128 6.61 -3.49 -6.73
C ASN A 128 6.08 -2.09 -7.06
N THR A 129 5.06 -1.62 -6.34
CA THR A 129 4.47 -0.29 -6.52
C THR A 129 4.78 0.60 -5.34
N PHE A 130 4.87 1.91 -5.61
CA PHE A 130 5.18 2.92 -4.63
C PHE A 130 4.28 4.14 -4.82
N LEU A 131 3.73 4.64 -3.73
CA LEU A 131 3.01 5.90 -3.64
C LEU A 131 3.74 6.83 -2.68
N GLN A 132 3.92 8.07 -3.10
CA GLN A 132 4.30 9.19 -2.25
C GLN A 132 3.25 10.28 -2.33
N VAL A 133 2.82 10.79 -1.18
CA VAL A 133 2.01 12.01 -1.08
C VAL A 133 2.69 12.97 -0.13
N TYR A 134 2.87 14.20 -0.59
CA TYR A 134 3.54 15.28 0.14
C TYR A 134 2.63 16.51 0.19
N GLY A 135 2.51 17.12 1.36
CA GLY A 135 1.76 18.35 1.54
C GLY A 135 1.95 18.97 2.92
N PRO A 136 1.16 19.99 3.29
CA PRO A 136 1.25 20.66 4.58
C PRO A 136 1.00 19.71 5.75
N LYS A 137 1.74 19.87 6.86
CA LYS A 137 1.67 18.98 8.02
C LYS A 137 0.30 18.94 8.68
N GLU A 138 -0.43 20.06 8.67
CA GLU A 138 -1.80 20.17 9.14
C GLU A 138 -2.79 19.32 8.33
N SER A 139 -2.42 18.94 7.10
CA SER A 139 -3.22 18.09 6.22
C SER A 139 -2.91 16.60 6.35
N LYS A 140 -2.12 16.19 7.36
CA LYS A 140 -1.71 14.79 7.59
C LYS A 140 -2.88 13.80 7.55
N LYS A 141 -4.03 14.17 8.15
CA LYS A 141 -5.21 13.29 8.16
C LYS A 141 -5.76 13.10 6.75
N GLN A 142 -5.92 14.18 6.00
CA GLN A 142 -6.46 14.17 4.65
C GLN A 142 -5.50 13.50 3.65
N ILE A 143 -4.18 13.59 3.87
CA ILE A 143 -3.18 12.86 3.09
C ILE A 143 -3.31 11.35 3.31
N ARG A 144 -3.50 10.90 4.55
CA ARG A 144 -3.77 9.48 4.85
C ARG A 144 -5.10 9.02 4.25
N GLU A 145 -6.16 9.81 4.37
CA GLU A 145 -7.46 9.52 3.76
C GLU A 145 -7.36 9.43 2.22
N LEU A 146 -6.57 10.30 1.58
CA LEU A 146 -6.29 10.21 0.15
C LEU A 146 -5.59 8.90 -0.20
N ALA A 147 -4.52 8.55 0.52
CA ALA A 147 -3.80 7.31 0.30
C ALA A 147 -4.68 6.06 0.55
N GLU A 148 -5.54 6.08 1.56
CA GLU A 148 -6.53 5.03 1.84
C GLU A 148 -7.50 4.88 0.67
N ASN A 149 -8.05 6.00 0.17
CA ASN A 149 -8.94 6.00 -0.98
C ASN A 149 -8.28 5.53 -2.28
N LEU A 150 -6.95 5.65 -2.38
CA LEU A 150 -6.14 5.11 -3.47
C LEU A 150 -5.76 3.63 -3.26
N GLY A 151 -6.06 3.04 -2.09
CA GLY A 151 -5.73 1.65 -1.74
C GLY A 151 -4.34 1.47 -1.12
N TYR A 152 -3.68 2.56 -0.73
CA TYR A 152 -2.31 2.61 -0.20
C TYR A 152 -2.25 2.90 1.30
N TYR A 153 -3.37 2.93 2.02
CA TYR A 153 -3.35 3.16 3.47
C TYR A 153 -4.53 2.46 4.15
N LYS A 154 -4.52 2.35 5.47
CA LYS A 154 -5.58 1.75 6.29
C LYS A 154 -5.78 2.50 7.62
#